data_AF-A0A1M5UZU5-F1
#
_entry.id   AF-A0A1M5UZU5-F1
#
_cell.length_a   1.000
_cell.length_b   1.000
_cell.length_c   1.000
_cell.angle_alpha   90.00
_cell.angle_beta   90.00
_cell.angle_gamma   90.00
#
_symmetry.space_group_name_H-M   'P 1'
#
loop_
_entity.id
_entity.type
_entity.pdbx_description
1 polymer ?
#
loop_
_entity_poly.entity_id
_entity_poly.type
_entity_poly.pdbx_seq_one_letter_code
_entity_poly.pdbx_strand_id
1 'polypeptide(L)' 'MRIITHTCPACGTVVAANELERNRVMKCPGLGCQEVLRFEDLSEDAREHFREHWDRYQI' A
#
# COMPACT_ATOMS: atom_id res chain seq x y z
N MET A 1 6.36 -13.84 1.26
CA MET A 1 5.45 -12.74 1.61
C MET A 1 6.33 -11.62 2.15
N ARG A 2 6.46 -10.51 1.43
CA ARG A 2 7.28 -9.37 1.85
C ARG A 2 6.32 -8.26 2.24
N ILE A 3 6.43 -7.77 3.48
CA ILE A 3 5.60 -6.65 3.95
C ILE A 3 6.23 -5.38 3.37
N ILE A 4 5.50 -4.71 2.48
CA ILE A 4 5.84 -3.36 2.02
C ILE A 4 5.19 -2.37 2.98
N THR A 5 5.94 -1.37 3.44
CA THR A 5 5.42 -0.31 4.30
C THR A 5 5.53 1.05 3.59
N HIS A 6 4.53 1.89 3.81
CA HIS A 6 4.50 3.27 3.33
C HIS A 6 4.09 4.20 4.47
N THR A 7 4.74 5.35 4.57
CA THR A 7 4.42 6.33 5.61
C THR A 7 3.37 7.29 5.07
N CYS A 8 2.21 7.37 5.72
CA CYS A 8 1.17 8.31 5.35
C CYS A 8 1.69 9.76 5.43
N PRO A 9 1.63 10.56 4.36
CA PRO A 9 2.12 11.93 4.38
C PRO A 9 1.25 12.87 5.23
N ALA A 10 -0.02 12.53 5.45
CA ALA A 10 -0.95 13.36 6.21
C ALA A 10 -0.80 13.22 7.73
N CYS A 11 -0.47 12.03 8.24
CA CYS A 11 -0.44 11.77 9.69
C CYS A 11 0.81 11.02 10.18
N GLY A 12 1.73 10.64 9.28
CA GLY A 12 2.97 9.92 9.63
C GLY A 12 2.77 8.46 10.04
N THR A 13 1.54 7.93 10.00
CA THR A 13 1.27 6.53 10.32
C THR A 13 1.94 5.61 9.30
N VAL A 14 2.64 4.58 9.78
CA VAL A 14 3.20 3.53 8.93
C VAL A 14 2.10 2.57 8.54
N VAL A 15 1.88 2.47 7.23
CA VAL A 15 0.82 1.68 6.62
C VAL A 15 1.44 0.48 5.92
N ALA A 16 1.01 -0.73 6.27
CA ALA A 16 1.44 -1.94 5.60
C ALA A 16 0.65 -2.12 4.30
N ALA A 17 1.32 -2.01 3.15
CA ALA A 17 0.72 -2.09 1.82
C ALA A 17 0.33 -3.54 1.41
N ASN A 18 0.41 -4.52 2.31
CA ASN A 18 0.22 -5.95 1.99
C ASN A 18 -1.24 -6.36 1.71
N GLU A 19 -2.20 -5.42 1.73
CA GLU A 19 -3.61 -5.67 1.46
C GLU A 19 -4.07 -4.99 0.17
N LEU A 20 -3.48 -5.38 -0.96
CA LEU A 20 -4.03 -5.04 -2.27
C LEU A 20 -5.26 -5.93 -2.56
N GLU A 21 -6.37 -5.64 -1.89
CA GLU A 21 -7.69 -5.96 -2.45
C GLU A 21 -7.89 -5.08 -3.69
N ARG A 22 -7.98 -5.71 -4.88
CA ARG A 22 -8.53 -5.33 -6.20
C ARG A 22 -8.50 -3.85 -6.68
N ASN A 23 -8.72 -2.89 -5.81
CA ASN A 23 -8.88 -1.45 -6.05
C ASN A 23 -7.57 -0.65 -5.98
N ARG A 24 -6.45 -1.24 -5.53
CA ARG A 24 -5.13 -0.56 -5.45
C ARG A 24 -5.11 0.73 -4.63
N VAL A 25 -6.02 0.81 -3.66
CA VAL A 25 -6.15 1.91 -2.72
C VAL A 25 -6.20 1.37 -1.31
N MET A 26 -5.61 2.10 -0.38
CA MET A 26 -5.61 1.78 1.03
C MET A 26 -6.00 3.01 1.83
N LYS A 27 -6.97 2.85 2.73
CA LYS A 27 -7.28 3.91 3.69
C LYS A 27 -6.22 3.90 4.78
N CYS A 28 -5.73 5.08 5.17
CA CYS A 28 -4.82 5.20 6.28
C CYS A 28 -5.49 4.65 7.56
N PRO A 29 -4.87 3.71 8.29
CA PRO A 29 -5.40 3.20 9.56
C PRO A 29 -5.17 4.19 10.73
N GLY A 30 -4.51 5.33 10.49
CA GLY A 30 -4.27 6.35 11.50
C GLY A 30 -5.58 6.87 12.10
N LEU A 31 -5.66 6.95 13.43
CA LEU A 31 -6.84 7.43 14.13
C LEU A 31 -7.19 8.86 13.69
N GLY A 32 -8.37 9.03 13.09
CA GLY A 32 -8.83 10.32 12.58
C GLY A 32 -8.23 10.74 11.23
N CYS A 33 -7.41 9.89 10.59
CA CYS A 33 -6.88 10.15 9.26
C CYS A 33 -7.78 9.48 8.21
N GLN A 34 -8.33 10.27 7.30
CA GLN A 34 -9.17 9.77 6.20
C GLN A 34 -8.39 9.67 4.88
N GLU A 35 -7.06 9.77 4.93
CA GLU A 35 -6.23 9.79 3.75
C GLU A 35 -6.31 8.45 2.99
N VAL A 36 -6.42 8.54 1.67
CA VAL A 36 -6.45 7.38 0.78
C VAL A 36 -5.13 7.30 0.04
N LEU A 37 -4.31 6.34 0.45
CA LEU A 37 -3.03 6.03 -0.19
C LEU A 37 -3.28 5.18 -1.43
N ARG A 38 -2.69 5.57 -2.56
CA ARG A 38 -2.80 4.83 -3.81
C ARG A 38 -1.51 4.05 -4.04
N PHE A 39 -1.63 3.00 -4.86
CA PHE A 39 -0.47 2.27 -5.34
C PHE A 39 0.58 3.17 -6.01
N GLU A 40 0.14 4.25 -6.65
CA GLU A 40 1.03 5.23 -7.30
C GLU A 40 1.86 6.05 -6.30
N ASP A 41 1.41 6.16 -5.05
CA ASP A 41 2.14 6.84 -3.97
C ASP A 41 3.28 5.97 -3.40
N LEU A 42 3.32 4.67 -3.74
CA LEU A 42 4.41 3.78 -3.34
C LEU A 42 5.70 4.09 -4.12
N SER A 43 6.84 3.84 -3.48
CA SER A 43 8.14 3.93 -4.14
C SER A 43 8.23 3.00 -5.35
N GLU A 44 9.10 3.32 -6.29
CA GLU A 44 9.26 2.53 -7.53
C GLU A 44 9.64 1.07 -7.25
N ASP A 45 10.57 0.81 -6.33
CA ASP A 45 10.94 -0.53 -5.86
C ASP A 45 9.76 -1.33 -5.32
N ALA A 46 8.90 -0.69 -4.51
CA ALA A 46 7.70 -1.32 -3.98
C ALA A 46 6.70 -1.64 -5.10
N ARG A 47 6.53 -0.72 -6.07
CA ARG A 47 5.64 -0.91 -7.23
C ARG A 47 6.14 -2.04 -8.14
N GLU A 48 7.44 -2.15 -8.35
CA GLU A 48 8.07 -3.21 -9.15
C GLU A 48 7.85 -4.58 -8.50
N HIS A 49 8.10 -4.70 -7.20
CA HIS A 49 7.86 -5.94 -6.45
C HIS A 49 6.40 -6.41 -6.54
N PHE A 50 5.46 -5.47 -6.50
CA PHE A 50 4.04 -5.77 -6.69
C PHE A 50 3.70 -6.24 -8.11
N ARG A 51 4.34 -5.67 -9.14
CA ARG A 51 4.14 -6.10 -10.53
C ARG A 51 4.68 -7.51 -10.77
N GLU A 52 5.85 -7.83 -10.23
CA GLU A 52 6.47 -9.15 -10.39
C GLU A 52 5.73 -10.27 -9.66
N HIS A 53 4.99 -9.93 -8.61
CA HIS A 53 4.23 -10.90 -7.81
C HIS A 53 2.72 -10.83 -8.02
N TRP A 54 2.22 -10.02 -8.96
CA TRP A 54 0.80 -9.79 -9.22
C TRP A 54 0.02 -11.11 -9.42
N ASP A 55 0.59 -12.04 -10.18
CA ASP A 55 0.01 -13.36 -10.47
C ASP A 55 -0.26 -14.20 -9.21
N ARG A 56 0.53 -13.99 -8.15
CA ARG A 56 0.42 -14.73 -6.88
C ARG A 56 -0.62 -14.18 -5.92
N TYR A 57 -1.16 -12.99 -6.18
CA TYR A 57 -2.16 -12.33 -5.34
C TYR A 57 -3.58 -12.39 -5.95
N GLN A 58 -3.74 -13.01 -7.11
CA GLN A 58 -5.06 -13.38 -7.63
C GLN A 58 -5.57 -14.61 -6.85
N ILE A 59 -6.25 -14.36 -5.73
CA ILE A 59 -7.06 -15.37 -5.01
C ILE A 59 -8.53 -15.08 -5.30
#